data_AF-A0A7S3QCW1-F1
#
_entry.id   AF-A0A7S3QCW1-F1
#
_cell.length_a   1.000
_cell.length_b   1.000
_cell.length_c   1.000
_cell.angle_alpha   90.00
_cell.angle_beta   90.00
_cell.angle_gamma   90.00
#
_symmetry.space_group_name_H-M   'P 1'
#
loop_
_entity.id
_entity.type
_entity.pdbx_description
1 polymer ?
#
loop_
_entity_poly.entity_id
_entity_poly.type
_entity_poly.pdbx_seq_one_letter_code
_entity_poly.pdbx_strand_id
1 'polypeptide(L)'
;MRGQTKVFKDTGSSWVQLGQDLNGSAATDHGFGDSVAIAGNGRSIVIGALDPDEEVKVFEYNSQEEQWVHVHGTNFNGGRILGGSVGMSYDGKKIIVGAPITDNYSGQVQVFKDDGSAWVQVGEDIKGEQFNDNMGSSIGITGDGSRIVASSHGKRPKSGTVKVFER
;
A
#
# COMPACT_ATOMS: atom_id res chain seq x y z
N MET A 1 -4.27 -12.15 -17.53
CA MET A 1 -3.93 -10.76 -17.92
C MET A 1 -3.34 -10.14 -16.68
N ARG A 2 -2.12 -9.63 -16.71
CA ARG A 2 -1.56 -9.00 -15.51
C ARG A 2 -2.12 -7.58 -15.32
N GLY A 3 -2.26 -7.17 -14.07
CA GLY A 3 -2.56 -5.82 -13.66
C GLY A 3 -1.44 -4.87 -14.07
N GLN A 4 -1.82 -3.61 -14.30
CA GLN A 4 -0.93 -2.58 -14.82
C GLN A 4 -1.20 -1.25 -14.10
N THR A 5 -0.12 -0.62 -13.65
CA THR A 5 -0.10 0.75 -13.12
C THR A 5 0.73 1.63 -14.03
N LYS A 6 0.24 2.85 -14.29
CA LYS A 6 0.94 3.89 -15.04
C LYS A 6 0.99 5.16 -14.21
N VAL A 7 2.12 5.87 -14.24
CA VAL A 7 2.26 7.16 -13.57
C VAL A 7 2.23 8.27 -14.60
N PHE A 8 1.54 9.36 -14.30
CA PHE A 8 1.44 10.52 -15.17
C PHE A 8 1.90 11.77 -14.44
N LYS A 9 2.51 12.69 -15.19
CA LYS A 9 2.94 14.00 -14.72
C LYS A 9 2.20 15.08 -15.51
N ASP A 10 1.72 16.09 -14.78
CA ASP A 10 1.14 17.29 -15.38
C ASP A 10 2.23 18.21 -15.95
N THR A 11 2.00 18.69 -17.16
CA THR A 11 2.84 19.68 -17.86
C THR A 11 2.26 21.09 -17.78
N GLY A 12 1.11 21.27 -17.14
CA GLY A 12 0.31 22.50 -17.12
C GLY A 12 -0.68 22.60 -18.29
N SER A 13 -0.45 21.85 -19.38
CA SER A 13 -1.35 21.77 -20.54
C SER A 13 -1.86 20.36 -20.83
N SER A 14 -1.21 19.33 -20.28
CA SER A 14 -1.55 17.93 -20.51
C SER A 14 -0.91 17.02 -19.46
N TRP A 15 -1.50 15.84 -19.29
CA TRP A 15 -0.92 14.74 -18.53
C TRP A 15 -0.12 13.85 -19.49
N VAL A 16 1.17 13.68 -19.19
CA VAL A 16 2.07 12.79 -19.95
C VAL A 16 2.53 11.65 -19.07
N GLN A 17 2.69 10.46 -19.63
CA GLN A 17 3.18 9.31 -18.86
C GLN A 17 4.63 9.57 -18.40
N LEU A 18 4.89 9.32 -17.12
CA LEU A 18 6.20 9.48 -16.50
C LEU A 18 6.84 8.11 -16.32
N GLY A 19 7.79 7.78 -17.20
CA GLY A 19 8.49 6.48 -17.19
C GLY A 19 7.68 5.33 -17.79
N GLN A 20 8.20 4.12 -17.58
CA GLN A 20 7.65 2.88 -18.14
C GLN A 20 6.39 2.37 -17.42
N ASP A 21 5.68 1.44 -18.07
CA ASP A 21 4.54 0.73 -17.47
C ASP A 21 5.01 -0.20 -16.34
N LEU A 22 4.29 -0.18 -15.22
CA LEU A 22 4.52 -1.07 -14.09
C LEU A 22 3.50 -2.19 -14.13
N ASN A 23 3.95 -3.43 -14.27
CA ASN A 23 3.06 -4.58 -14.43
C ASN A 23 3.26 -5.60 -13.31
N GLY A 24 2.22 -6.41 -13.06
CA GLY A 24 2.31 -7.62 -12.26
C GLY A 24 3.45 -8.54 -12.73
N SER A 25 4.03 -9.31 -11.81
CA SER A 25 5.19 -10.18 -12.09
C SER A 25 4.81 -11.35 -12.99
N ALA A 26 3.64 -11.96 -12.79
CA ALA A 26 3.13 -13.07 -13.57
C ALA A 26 1.85 -12.70 -14.34
N ALA A 27 1.51 -13.52 -15.35
CA ALA A 27 0.34 -13.28 -16.20
C ALA A 27 -1.00 -13.44 -15.46
N THR A 28 -0.96 -14.06 -14.28
CA THR A 28 -2.06 -14.27 -13.33
C THR A 28 -2.19 -13.16 -12.30
N ASP A 29 -1.25 -12.21 -12.27
CA ASP A 29 -1.22 -11.14 -11.27
C ASP A 29 -2.22 -10.03 -11.66
N HIS A 30 -3.50 -10.35 -11.67
CA HIS A 30 -4.58 -9.46 -12.10
C HIS A 30 -4.83 -8.30 -11.12
N GLY A 31 -4.52 -8.49 -9.83
CA GLY A 31 -4.76 -7.53 -8.76
C GLY A 31 -3.70 -6.43 -8.65
N PHE A 32 -2.60 -6.53 -9.40
CA PHE A 32 -1.52 -5.55 -9.36
C PHE A 32 -2.02 -4.17 -9.80
N GLY A 33 -2.09 -3.23 -8.86
CA GLY A 33 -2.67 -1.91 -9.09
C GLY A 33 -4.08 -1.71 -8.52
N ASP A 34 -4.63 -2.69 -7.81
CA ASP A 34 -5.91 -2.55 -7.09
C ASP A 34 -5.88 -1.41 -6.07
N SER A 35 -4.72 -1.14 -5.49
CA SER A 35 -4.48 0.03 -4.65
C SER A 35 -3.14 0.67 -4.98
N VAL A 36 -3.11 2.01 -4.99
CA VAL A 36 -1.89 2.78 -5.29
C VAL A 36 -1.80 3.99 -4.37
N ALA A 37 -0.58 4.36 -3.99
CA ALA A 37 -0.30 5.64 -3.34
C ALA A 37 1.04 6.21 -3.83
N ILE A 38 1.13 7.53 -3.90
CA ILE A 38 2.34 8.27 -4.26
C ILE A 38 2.79 9.11 -3.06
N ALA A 39 4.10 9.13 -2.79
CA ALA A 39 4.68 10.02 -1.81
C ALA A 39 4.43 11.48 -2.19
N GLY A 40 4.21 12.34 -1.20
CA GLY A 40 3.99 13.77 -1.44
C GLY A 40 5.18 14.49 -2.08
N ASN A 41 6.39 13.93 -1.97
CA ASN A 41 7.58 14.39 -2.70
C ASN A 41 7.59 13.99 -4.20
N GLY A 42 6.65 13.14 -4.63
CA GLY A 42 6.49 12.66 -6.01
C GLY A 42 7.54 11.66 -6.50
N ARG A 43 8.42 11.16 -5.62
CA ARG A 43 9.56 10.30 -5.99
C ARG A 43 9.34 8.82 -5.78
N SER A 44 8.40 8.45 -4.90
CA SER A 44 8.14 7.07 -4.54
C SER A 44 6.67 6.75 -4.70
N ILE A 45 6.36 5.53 -5.11
CA ILE A 45 4.99 5.00 -5.17
C ILE A 45 4.94 3.63 -4.52
N VAL A 46 3.80 3.29 -3.93
CA VAL A 46 3.47 1.94 -3.48
C VAL A 46 2.27 1.44 -4.26
N ILE A 47 2.35 0.18 -4.68
CA ILE A 47 1.31 -0.53 -5.43
C ILE A 47 0.97 -1.77 -4.63
N GLY A 48 -0.30 -1.93 -4.27
CA GLY A 48 -0.83 -3.12 -3.62
C GLY A 48 -1.63 -3.99 -4.59
N ALA A 49 -1.89 -5.21 -4.13
CA ALA A 49 -2.77 -6.18 -4.77
C ALA A 49 -3.57 -6.91 -3.69
N LEU A 50 -4.82 -7.30 -3.96
CA LEU A 50 -5.61 -8.13 -3.04
C LEU A 50 -5.63 -9.59 -3.53
N ASP A 51 -4.47 -10.15 -3.85
CA ASP A 51 -4.33 -11.54 -4.30
C ASP A 51 -3.30 -12.29 -3.42
N PRO A 52 -3.61 -13.53 -2.97
CA PRO A 52 -2.74 -14.34 -2.12
C PRO A 52 -1.35 -14.64 -2.69
N ASP A 53 -1.17 -14.49 -4.01
CA ASP A 53 0.07 -14.78 -4.72
C ASP A 53 0.76 -13.51 -5.23
N GLU A 54 0.22 -12.33 -4.93
CA GLU A 54 0.77 -11.03 -5.30
C GLU A 54 1.33 -10.26 -4.11
N GLU A 55 2.21 -9.30 -4.41
CA GLU A 55 3.00 -8.59 -3.42
C GLU A 55 2.75 -7.08 -3.52
N VAL A 56 2.76 -6.41 -2.37
CA VAL A 56 2.94 -4.96 -2.32
C VAL A 56 4.33 -4.64 -2.87
N LYS A 57 4.42 -3.66 -3.76
CA LYS A 57 5.70 -3.22 -4.35
C LYS A 57 5.87 -1.73 -4.20
N VAL A 58 7.10 -1.32 -3.92
CA VAL A 58 7.48 0.09 -3.83
C VAL A 58 8.48 0.43 -4.93
N PHE A 59 8.22 1.50 -5.65
CA PHE A 59 9.10 1.98 -6.71
C PHE A 59 9.57 3.40 -6.40
N GLU A 60 10.84 3.69 -6.72
CA GLU A 60 11.39 5.04 -6.73
C GLU A 60 11.70 5.48 -8.16
N TYR A 61 11.42 6.73 -8.49
CA TYR A 61 11.69 7.28 -9.82
C TYR A 61 13.14 7.72 -9.95
N ASN A 62 13.87 7.07 -10.86
CA ASN A 62 15.19 7.49 -11.29
C ASN A 62 15.05 8.55 -12.39
N SER A 63 15.25 9.82 -12.05
CA SER A 63 15.14 10.92 -13.00
C SER A 63 16.28 10.98 -14.03
N GLN A 64 17.39 10.26 -13.82
CA GLN A 64 18.50 10.21 -14.77
C GLN A 64 18.22 9.23 -15.91
N GLU A 65 17.56 8.11 -15.59
CA GLU A 65 17.19 7.07 -16.56
C GLU A 65 15.73 7.18 -17.01
N GLU A 66 14.99 8.11 -16.42
CA GLU A 66 13.55 8.27 -16.59
C GLU A 66 12.75 6.99 -16.31
N GLN A 67 13.23 6.14 -15.41
CA GLN A 67 12.62 4.85 -15.08
C GLN A 67 12.14 4.78 -13.62
N TRP A 68 11.07 4.02 -13.40
CA TRP A 68 10.68 3.54 -12.07
C TRP A 68 11.50 2.31 -11.69
N VAL A 69 12.17 2.34 -10.54
CA VAL A 69 13.01 1.25 -10.05
C VAL A 69 12.35 0.63 -8.83
N HIS A 70 12.18 -0.69 -8.84
CA HIS A 70 11.66 -1.42 -7.68
C HIS A 70 12.68 -1.39 -6.55
N VAL A 71 12.28 -0.95 -5.35
CA VAL A 71 13.19 -0.79 -4.20
C VAL A 71 12.86 -1.75 -3.05
N HIS A 72 13.91 -2.25 -2.41
CA HIS A 72 13.88 -2.95 -1.12
C HIS A 72 13.11 -4.29 -1.06
N GLY A 73 12.69 -4.83 -2.20
CA GLY A 73 12.09 -6.16 -2.31
C GLY A 73 10.72 -6.28 -1.62
N THR A 74 10.23 -7.51 -1.47
CA THR A 74 8.81 -7.82 -1.19
C THR A 74 8.54 -8.45 0.17
N ASN A 75 9.52 -8.42 1.08
CA ASN A 75 9.40 -9.02 2.41
C ASN A 75 8.54 -8.16 3.36
N PHE A 76 7.30 -7.90 2.97
CA PHE A 76 6.27 -7.46 3.89
C PHE A 76 5.81 -8.70 4.66
N ASN A 77 6.25 -8.86 5.91
CA ASN A 77 6.04 -10.06 6.73
C ASN A 77 4.56 -10.40 7.06
N GLY A 78 3.57 -9.72 6.46
CA GLY A 78 2.15 -10.09 6.58
C GLY A 78 1.82 -11.16 5.55
N GLY A 79 1.38 -12.32 6.03
CA GLY A 79 1.12 -13.47 5.18
C GLY A 79 0.20 -13.17 3.98
N ARG A 80 0.40 -13.95 2.91
CA ARG A 80 -0.32 -14.11 1.62
C ARG A 80 -1.20 -12.97 1.09
N ILE A 81 -2.05 -12.31 1.86
CA ILE A 81 -3.04 -11.35 1.36
C ILE A 81 -2.80 -9.95 1.98
N LEU A 82 -1.85 -9.21 1.41
CA LEU A 82 -1.54 -7.83 1.77
C LEU A 82 -1.70 -6.91 0.56
N GLY A 83 -2.19 -5.69 0.76
CA GLY A 83 -2.26 -4.69 -0.30
C GLY A 83 -3.67 -4.38 -0.80
N GLY A 84 -4.70 -4.76 -0.04
CA GLY A 84 -6.08 -4.33 -0.29
C GLY A 84 -6.29 -2.83 -0.13
N SER A 85 -5.43 -2.18 0.65
CA SER A 85 -5.25 -0.73 0.67
C SER A 85 -3.81 -0.39 1.00
N VAL A 86 -3.30 0.71 0.44
CA VAL A 86 -1.93 1.18 0.68
C VAL A 86 -1.92 2.69 0.93
N GLY A 87 -0.96 3.16 1.73
CA GLY A 87 -0.72 4.57 1.99
C GLY A 87 0.77 4.83 2.19
N MET A 88 1.22 6.06 1.92
CA MET A 88 2.64 6.44 1.96
C MET A 88 2.82 7.83 2.58
N SER A 89 3.86 8.00 3.39
CA SER A 89 4.25 9.31 3.94
C SER A 89 4.77 10.27 2.87
N TYR A 90 4.87 11.56 3.19
CA TYR A 90 5.32 12.59 2.25
C TYR A 90 6.73 12.31 1.70
N ASP A 91 7.62 11.83 2.55
CA ASP A 91 9.01 11.50 2.20
C ASP A 91 9.18 10.13 1.53
N GLY A 92 8.12 9.32 1.47
CA GLY A 92 8.18 7.96 0.93
C GLY A 92 8.91 6.96 1.81
N LYS A 93 9.19 7.28 3.09
CA LYS A 93 9.96 6.41 4.01
C LYS A 93 9.11 5.62 5.00
N LYS A 94 7.81 5.84 5.03
CA LYS A 94 6.84 4.99 5.73
C LYS A 94 5.69 4.64 4.81
N ILE A 95 5.23 3.40 4.91
CA ILE A 95 4.02 2.95 4.25
C ILE A 95 3.10 2.25 5.25
N ILE A 96 1.82 2.26 4.92
CA ILE A 96 0.81 1.43 5.58
C ILE A 96 0.16 0.53 4.57
N VAL A 97 -0.10 -0.71 5.00
CA VAL A 97 -0.67 -1.76 4.15
C VAL A 97 -1.84 -2.38 4.89
N GLY A 98 -3.00 -2.35 4.26
CA GLY A 98 -4.22 -3.00 4.73
C GLY A 98 -4.40 -4.39 4.14
N ALA A 99 -4.89 -5.31 4.97
CA ALA A 99 -5.21 -6.68 4.65
C ALA A 99 -6.58 -7.04 5.23
N PRO A 100 -7.69 -6.58 4.61
CA PRO A 100 -9.02 -6.70 5.20
C PRO A 100 -9.57 -8.13 5.27
N ILE A 101 -9.01 -9.07 4.49
CA ILE A 101 -9.54 -10.46 4.41
C ILE A 101 -8.64 -11.50 5.07
N THR A 102 -7.69 -11.07 5.92
CA THR A 102 -6.88 -11.97 6.76
C THR A 102 -7.58 -12.30 8.08
N ASP A 103 -7.06 -13.32 8.77
CA ASP A 103 -7.53 -13.79 10.08
C ASP A 103 -9.05 -13.88 10.20
N ASN A 104 -9.65 -14.79 9.41
CA ASN A 104 -11.09 -14.98 9.33
C ASN A 104 -11.86 -13.67 9.06
N TYR A 105 -11.36 -12.85 8.12
CA TYR A 105 -11.96 -11.56 7.75
C TYR A 105 -12.04 -10.54 8.90
N SER A 106 -11.33 -10.75 10.01
CA SER A 106 -11.14 -9.68 10.99
C SER A 106 -10.26 -8.57 10.40
N GLY A 107 -9.29 -8.95 9.57
CA GLY A 107 -8.39 -8.06 8.86
C GLY A 107 -7.33 -7.44 9.74
N GLN A 108 -6.34 -6.81 9.12
CA GLN A 108 -5.28 -6.09 9.82
C GLN A 108 -4.69 -4.93 8.99
N VAL A 109 -3.99 -4.04 9.67
CA VAL A 109 -3.12 -3.01 9.08
C VAL A 109 -1.71 -3.17 9.63
N GLN A 110 -0.73 -3.11 8.74
CA GLN A 110 0.68 -3.13 9.08
C GLN A 110 1.35 -1.83 8.65
N VAL A 111 2.32 -1.39 9.45
CA VAL A 111 3.11 -0.19 9.20
C VAL A 111 4.54 -0.60 8.92
N PHE A 112 5.11 -0.13 7.82
CA PHE A 112 6.51 -0.40 7.46
C PHE A 112 7.28 0.91 7.32
N LYS A 113 8.56 0.85 7.65
CA LYS A 113 9.52 1.94 7.47
C LYS A 113 10.69 1.44 6.63
N ASP A 114 11.17 2.27 5.73
CA ASP A 114 12.41 2.04 5.01
C ASP A 114 13.61 2.29 5.94
N ASP A 115 14.47 1.28 6.11
CA ASP A 115 15.71 1.37 6.88
C ASP A 115 16.95 1.70 6.01
N GLY A 116 16.75 1.91 4.71
CA GLY A 116 17.78 2.14 3.70
C GLY A 116 18.20 0.87 2.95
N SER A 117 17.76 -0.30 3.40
CA SER A 117 18.04 -1.60 2.76
C SER A 117 16.80 -2.46 2.56
N ALA A 118 15.83 -2.37 3.47
CA ALA A 118 14.61 -3.16 3.50
C ALA A 118 13.42 -2.35 4.06
N TRP A 119 12.21 -2.81 3.72
CA TRP A 119 10.99 -2.40 4.42
C TRP A 119 10.83 -3.20 5.71
N VAL A 120 10.98 -2.54 6.86
CA VAL A 120 10.85 -3.18 8.18
C VAL A 120 9.55 -2.79 8.86
N GLN A 121 8.85 -3.77 9.43
CA GLN A 121 7.63 -3.50 10.18
C GLN A 121 7.93 -2.69 11.43
N VAL A 122 7.09 -1.69 11.72
CA VAL A 122 7.20 -0.83 12.90
C VAL A 122 5.98 -1.05 13.80
N GLY A 123 6.24 -1.66 14.96
CA GLY A 123 5.20 -1.98 15.93
C GLY A 123 4.40 -3.25 15.59
N GLU A 124 3.40 -3.52 16.42
CA GLU A 124 2.50 -4.67 16.26
C GLU A 124 1.46 -4.43 15.16
N ASP A 125 0.88 -5.51 14.64
CA ASP A 125 -0.25 -5.46 13.71
C ASP A 125 -1.45 -4.76 14.35
N ILE A 126 -2.13 -3.88 13.60
CA ILE A 126 -3.40 -3.30 14.00
C ILE A 126 -4.51 -4.22 13.53
N LYS A 127 -5.04 -5.03 14.45
CA LYS A 127 -6.02 -6.07 14.12
C LYS A 127 -7.46 -5.61 14.28
N GLY A 128 -8.34 -6.19 13.47
CA GLY A 128 -9.77 -6.26 13.77
C GLY A 128 -10.00 -7.03 15.07
N GLU A 129 -11.10 -6.75 15.76
CA GLU A 129 -11.39 -7.38 17.06
C GLU A 129 -12.30 -8.59 16.90
N GLN A 130 -13.03 -8.68 15.78
CA GLN A 130 -14.07 -9.67 15.56
C GLN A 130 -14.05 -10.21 14.12
N PHE A 131 -14.63 -11.40 13.96
CA PHE A 131 -14.89 -11.99 12.66
C PHE A 131 -15.64 -11.01 11.74
N ASN A 132 -15.21 -10.88 10.48
CA ASN A 132 -15.76 -9.97 9.47
C ASN A 132 -15.66 -8.45 9.77
N ASP A 133 -14.80 -8.02 10.68
CA ASP A 133 -14.54 -6.59 10.89
C ASP A 133 -13.94 -5.92 9.65
N ASN A 134 -13.13 -6.65 8.88
CA ASN A 134 -12.41 -6.18 7.71
C ASN A 134 -11.53 -4.95 8.01
N MET A 135 -10.76 -4.97 9.11
CA MET A 135 -9.80 -3.91 9.44
C MET A 135 -8.80 -3.71 8.30
N GLY A 136 -8.51 -2.45 7.95
CA GLY A 136 -7.61 -2.12 6.84
C GLY A 136 -8.27 -2.09 5.47
N SER A 137 -9.60 -2.01 5.44
CA SER A 137 -10.38 -1.83 4.21
C SER A 137 -10.30 -0.40 3.67
N SER A 138 -10.06 0.59 4.54
CA SER A 138 -9.57 1.90 4.14
C SER A 138 -8.57 2.39 5.19
N ILE A 139 -7.53 3.09 4.71
CA ILE A 139 -6.43 3.54 5.55
C ILE A 139 -5.98 4.95 5.12
N GLY A 140 -5.27 5.63 6.02
CA GLY A 140 -4.65 6.93 5.74
C GLY A 140 -3.44 7.17 6.64
N ILE A 141 -2.49 7.97 6.16
CA ILE A 141 -1.25 8.32 6.87
C ILE A 141 -0.99 9.82 6.73
N THR A 142 -0.49 10.46 7.78
CA THR A 142 -0.06 11.86 7.72
C THR A 142 1.23 12.04 6.95
N GLY A 143 1.50 13.25 6.46
CA GLY A 143 2.71 13.53 5.67
C GLY A 143 4.02 13.22 6.41
N ASP A 144 4.10 13.50 7.71
CA ASP A 144 5.23 13.14 8.56
C ASP A 144 5.27 11.65 8.98
N GLY A 145 4.22 10.90 8.61
CA GLY A 145 3.99 9.52 8.99
C GLY A 145 3.94 9.26 10.50
N SER A 146 3.59 10.27 11.30
CA SER A 146 3.45 10.12 12.77
C SER A 146 2.08 9.60 13.17
N ARG A 147 1.05 9.77 12.33
CA ARG A 147 -0.31 9.31 12.57
C ARG A 147 -0.85 8.52 11.41
N ILE A 148 -1.68 7.54 11.75
CA ILE A 148 -2.41 6.74 10.77
C ILE A 148 -3.86 6.59 11.19
N VAL A 149 -4.72 6.35 10.20
CA VAL A 149 -6.10 5.96 10.40
C VAL A 149 -6.34 4.63 9.71
N ALA A 150 -7.12 3.76 10.34
CA ALA A 150 -7.56 2.49 9.78
C ALA A 150 -9.04 2.31 10.07
N SER A 151 -9.79 1.85 9.07
CA SER A 151 -11.20 1.54 9.24
C SER A 151 -11.50 0.04 9.15
N SER A 152 -12.54 -0.35 9.85
CA SER A 152 -13.25 -1.62 9.73
C SER A 152 -14.63 -1.34 9.12
N HIS A 153 -15.08 -2.16 8.19
CA HIS A 153 -16.37 -1.99 7.51
C HIS A 153 -17.44 -2.99 7.97
N GLY A 154 -17.17 -3.77 9.01
CA GLY A 154 -18.08 -4.71 9.69
C GLY A 154 -19.39 -5.03 8.96
N LYS A 155 -19.54 -6.22 8.36
CA LYS A 155 -20.84 -6.57 7.77
C LYS A 155 -21.89 -6.65 8.87
N ARG A 156 -23.04 -5.99 8.63
CA ARG A 156 -24.17 -5.75 9.54
C ARG A 156 -24.53 -6.93 10.48
N PRO A 157 -25.02 -6.65 11.71
CA PRO A 157 -25.65 -5.40 12.14
C PRO A 157 -24.68 -4.34 12.68
N LYS A 158 -23.36 -4.55 12.60
CA LYS A 158 -22.36 -3.69 13.23
C LYS A 158 -21.94 -2.52 12.34
N SER A 159 -21.81 -1.36 12.95
CA SER A 159 -21.28 -0.13 12.36
C SER A 159 -19.76 -0.25 12.21
N GLY A 160 -19.20 0.22 11.09
CA GLY A 160 -17.75 0.31 10.91
C GLY A 160 -17.09 1.22 11.96
N THR A 161 -15.86 0.90 12.36
CA THR A 161 -15.08 1.72 13.30
C THR A 161 -13.88 2.34 12.59
N VAL A 162 -13.55 3.59 12.93
CA VAL A 162 -12.29 4.25 12.54
C VAL A 162 -11.41 4.33 13.78
N LYS A 163 -10.18 3.84 13.69
CA LYS A 163 -9.17 3.95 14.74
C LYS A 163 -8.08 4.92 14.27
N VAL A 164 -7.73 5.88 15.12
CA VAL A 164 -6.60 6.79 14.93
C VAL A 164 -5.47 6.32 15.84
N PHE A 165 -4.27 6.16 15.28
CA PHE A 165 -3.08 5.79 16.02
C PHE A 165 -2.07 6.93 15.96
N GLU A 166 -1.52 7.27 17.11
CA GLU A 166 -0.47 8.27 17.29
C GLU A 166 0.72 7.61 18.00
N ARG A 167 1.92 8.11 17.73
CA ARG A 167 3.11 7.78 18.51
C ARG A 167 3.54 8.98 19.34
#